data_AF-A0A7K3WRL8-F1
#
_entry.id   AF-A0A7K3WRL8-F1
#
_cell.length_a   1.000
_cell.length_b   1.000
_cell.length_c   1.000
_cell.angle_alpha   90.00
_cell.angle_beta   90.00
_cell.angle_gamma   90.00
#
_symmetry.space_group_name_H-M   'P 1'
#
loop_
_entity.id
_entity.type
_entity.pdbx_description
1 polymer ?
#
loop_
_entity_poly.entity_id
_entity_poly.type
_entity_poly.pdbx_seq_one_letter_code
_entity_poly.pdbx_strand_id
1 'polypeptide(L)'
;MNHLKSLFGALLFVFTTLAVEAQTETQPVYYRYFSVEVQDLNQSEFNQFAAARTANTSLKFEEYCSTTSSLLISFDAAQPKRIEEMKSEITSELQSAFPTKTISTISTVSYSNHSNFCE
;
A
#
# COMPACT_ATOMS: atom_id res chain seq x y z
N MET A 1 -44.27 -22.62 68.43
CA MET A 1 -45.06 -23.32 67.40
C MET A 1 -45.40 -22.33 66.30
N ASN A 2 -45.36 -22.80 65.05
CA ASN A 2 -45.69 -22.14 63.78
C ASN A 2 -44.52 -21.34 63.17
N HIS A 3 -43.74 -21.94 62.25
CA HIS A 3 -43.97 -22.07 60.79
C HIS A 3 -43.78 -20.71 60.07
N LEU A 4 -43.14 -20.54 58.92
CA LEU A 4 -42.45 -21.36 57.92
C LEU A 4 -42.12 -20.35 56.78
N LYS A 5 -41.14 -20.67 55.92
CA LYS A 5 -40.88 -20.10 54.57
C LYS A 5 -39.96 -18.87 54.55
N SER A 6 -38.68 -19.04 54.18
CA SER A 6 -38.18 -19.21 52.80
C SER A 6 -38.12 -17.89 52.05
N LEU A 7 -36.89 -17.41 51.80
CA LEU A 7 -36.47 -17.01 50.45
C LEU A 7 -34.95 -16.87 50.42
N PHE A 8 -34.31 -17.90 49.86
CA PHE A 8 -32.97 -17.86 49.29
C PHE A 8 -32.94 -16.76 48.22
N GLY A 9 -32.20 -15.69 48.46
CA GLY A 9 -31.88 -14.67 47.46
C GLY A 9 -30.43 -14.83 47.00
N ALA A 10 -30.15 -15.91 46.26
CA ALA A 10 -28.87 -16.06 45.57
C ALA A 10 -28.83 -15.10 44.37
N LEU A 11 -28.31 -13.90 44.58
CA LEU A 11 -28.03 -12.97 43.49
C LEU A 11 -26.61 -13.24 42.95
N LEU A 12 -26.48 -14.33 42.19
CA LEU A 12 -25.31 -14.61 41.38
C LEU A 12 -25.37 -13.72 40.14
N PHE A 13 -24.76 -12.54 40.22
CA PHE A 13 -24.42 -11.73 39.05
C PHE A 13 -23.30 -12.43 38.28
N VAL A 14 -23.67 -13.36 37.39
CA VAL A 14 -22.77 -13.85 36.35
C VAL A 14 -22.68 -12.74 35.30
N PHE A 15 -21.72 -11.84 35.46
CA PHE A 15 -21.27 -10.98 34.37
C PHE A 15 -20.59 -11.87 33.34
N THR A 16 -21.36 -12.41 32.38
CA THR A 16 -20.79 -12.92 31.14
C THR A 16 -20.22 -11.74 30.38
N THR A 17 -18.92 -11.54 30.47
CA THR A 17 -18.16 -10.68 29.58
C THR A 17 -18.27 -11.26 28.18
N LEU A 18 -19.27 -10.82 27.42
CA LEU A 18 -19.22 -10.93 25.96
C LEU A 18 -18.02 -10.07 25.55
N ALA A 19 -16.88 -10.73 25.33
CA ALA A 19 -15.78 -10.14 24.60
C ALA A 19 -16.34 -9.83 23.21
N VAL A 20 -16.72 -8.57 22.99
CA VAL A 20 -16.92 -8.05 21.64
C VAL A 20 -15.55 -8.16 20.99
N GLU A 21 -15.40 -9.16 20.13
CA GLU A 21 -14.26 -9.26 19.22
C GLU A 21 -14.27 -7.96 18.40
N ALA A 22 -13.37 -7.04 18.74
CA ALA A 22 -13.15 -5.84 17.94
C ALA A 22 -12.82 -6.34 16.52
N GLN A 23 -13.78 -6.17 15.60
CA GLN A 23 -13.58 -6.51 14.21
C GLN A 23 -12.30 -5.83 13.76
N THR A 24 -11.33 -6.63 13.35
CA THR A 24 -10.12 -6.12 12.71
C THR A 24 -10.56 -5.64 11.33
N GLU A 25 -11.13 -4.44 11.27
CA GLU A 25 -11.29 -3.73 10.00
C GLU A 25 -9.88 -3.57 9.45
N THR A 26 -9.53 -4.42 8.48
CA THR A 26 -8.36 -4.20 7.63
C THR A 26 -8.57 -2.85 6.96
N GLN A 27 -7.90 -1.81 7.48
CA GLN A 27 -7.96 -0.49 6.89
C GLN A 27 -7.59 -0.59 5.41
N PRO A 28 -8.33 0.07 4.51
CA PRO A 28 -7.98 0.09 3.11
C PRO A 28 -6.59 0.70 2.94
N VAL A 29 -5.66 -0.04 2.33
CA VAL A 29 -4.32 0.47 2.04
C VAL A 29 -4.43 1.46 0.89
N TYR A 30 -4.08 2.72 1.16
CA TYR A 30 -4.12 3.79 0.18
C TYR A 30 -2.73 4.02 -0.42
N TYR A 31 -2.66 4.32 -1.72
CA TYR A 31 -1.41 4.55 -2.43
C TYR A 31 -1.42 5.90 -3.15
N ARG A 32 -0.22 6.47 -3.32
CA ARG A 32 0.06 7.60 -4.22
C ARG A 32 0.74 7.05 -5.46
N TYR A 33 0.27 7.45 -6.63
CA TYR A 33 0.76 6.93 -7.91
C TYR A 33 1.67 7.94 -8.60
N PHE A 34 2.70 7.42 -9.26
CA PHE A 34 3.67 8.19 -10.02
C PHE A 34 3.87 7.57 -11.40
N SER A 35 3.98 8.42 -12.41
CA SER A 35 4.49 8.07 -13.73
C SER A 35 5.94 8.51 -13.79
N VAL A 36 6.81 7.60 -14.22
CA VAL A 36 8.24 7.89 -14.40
C VAL A 36 8.67 7.54 -15.80
N GLU A 37 9.11 8.53 -16.57
CA GLU A 37 9.70 8.29 -17.87
C GLU A 37 11.17 7.88 -17.73
N VAL A 38 11.53 6.72 -18.27
CA VAL A 38 12.89 6.19 -18.26
C VAL A 38 13.31 5.84 -19.69
N GLN A 39 14.26 6.59 -20.22
CA GLN A 39 14.74 6.43 -21.58
C GLN A 39 15.50 5.11 -21.76
N ASP A 40 15.33 4.50 -22.92
CA ASP A 40 15.96 3.25 -23.34
C ASP A 40 15.68 2.04 -22.43
N LEU A 41 14.75 2.14 -21.49
CA LEU A 41 14.26 1.00 -20.72
C LEU A 41 13.41 0.11 -21.63
N ASN A 42 13.54 -1.20 -21.51
CA ASN A 42 12.64 -2.14 -22.20
C ASN A 42 11.85 -3.01 -21.20
N GLN A 43 10.80 -3.66 -21.71
CA GLN A 43 9.90 -4.50 -20.92
C GLN A 43 10.63 -5.63 -20.18
N SER A 44 11.65 -6.24 -20.79
CA SER A 44 12.40 -7.33 -20.14
C SER A 44 13.21 -6.83 -18.96
N GLU A 45 13.89 -5.70 -19.11
CA GLU A 45 14.63 -5.05 -18.01
C GLU A 45 13.68 -4.68 -16.86
N PHE A 46 12.53 -4.09 -17.18
CA PHE A 46 11.49 -3.77 -16.19
C PHE A 46 10.98 -5.02 -15.47
N ASN A 47 10.59 -6.06 -16.19
CA ASN A 47 10.03 -7.27 -15.59
C ASN A 47 11.02 -7.94 -14.61
N GLN A 48 12.30 -7.99 -14.97
CA GLN A 48 13.35 -8.52 -14.07
C GLN A 48 13.49 -7.66 -12.81
N PHE A 49 13.51 -6.34 -12.98
CA PHE A 49 13.62 -5.38 -11.90
C PHE A 49 12.41 -5.41 -10.94
N ALA A 50 11.19 -5.47 -11.48
CA ALA A 50 9.95 -5.49 -10.71
C ALA A 50 9.80 -6.83 -9.95
N ALA A 51 10.12 -7.96 -10.59
CA ALA A 51 10.10 -9.27 -9.95
C ALA A 51 11.03 -9.32 -8.72
N ALA A 52 12.20 -8.70 -8.79
CA ALA A 52 13.16 -8.65 -7.68
C ALA A 52 12.68 -7.83 -6.46
N ARG A 53 11.60 -7.04 -6.60
CA ARG A 53 11.05 -6.16 -5.55
C ARG A 53 9.69 -6.63 -5.03
N THR A 54 9.36 -7.90 -5.24
CA THR A 54 8.12 -8.52 -4.75
C THR A 54 8.22 -8.96 -3.28
N ALA A 55 8.18 -7.98 -2.36
CA ALA A 55 7.60 -8.06 -1.00
C ALA A 55 8.19 -6.98 -0.07
N ASN A 56 7.33 -6.30 0.68
CA ASN A 56 7.66 -5.43 1.83
C ASN A 56 8.50 -4.17 1.55
N THR A 57 8.24 -3.48 0.45
CA THR A 57 8.72 -2.11 0.24
C THR A 57 7.55 -1.13 0.20
N SER A 58 7.75 0.08 0.71
CA SER A 58 6.80 1.20 0.56
C SER A 58 6.60 1.61 -0.89
N LEU A 59 7.49 1.16 -1.78
CA LEU A 59 7.50 1.43 -3.20
C LEU A 59 7.19 0.16 -4.00
N LYS A 60 6.23 0.20 -4.90
CA LYS A 60 5.91 -0.88 -5.82
C LYS A 60 5.98 -0.40 -7.26
N PHE A 61 6.52 -1.25 -8.13
CA PHE A 61 6.66 -0.98 -9.56
C PHE A 61 5.61 -1.83 -10.28
N GLU A 62 4.50 -1.20 -10.61
CA GLU A 62 3.25 -1.87 -11.00
C GLU A 62 3.27 -2.28 -12.47
N GLU A 63 3.66 -1.35 -13.35
CA GLU A 63 3.53 -1.53 -14.79
C GLU A 63 4.58 -0.72 -15.56
N TYR A 64 4.88 -1.15 -16.79
CA TYR A 64 5.69 -0.40 -17.75
C TYR A 64 4.96 -0.28 -19.09
N CYS A 65 4.86 0.94 -19.59
CA CYS A 65 4.25 1.31 -20.85
C CYS A 65 5.34 1.53 -21.91
N SER A 66 5.50 0.58 -22.83
CA SER A 66 6.56 0.67 -23.86
C SER A 66 6.32 1.79 -24.88
N THR A 67 5.08 2.20 -25.12
CA THR A 67 4.74 3.26 -26.08
C THR A 67 5.19 4.64 -25.59
N THR A 68 5.16 4.86 -24.28
CA THR A 68 5.56 6.12 -23.63
C THR A 68 6.88 6.01 -22.86
N SER A 69 7.51 4.83 -22.85
CA SER A 69 8.69 4.53 -22.03
C SER A 69 8.53 4.94 -20.56
N SER A 70 7.33 4.72 -20.01
CA SER A 70 6.96 5.18 -18.67
C SER A 70 6.63 4.03 -17.74
N LEU A 71 7.01 4.15 -16.46
CA LEU A 71 6.69 3.20 -15.40
C LEU A 71 5.58 3.76 -14.51
N LEU A 72 4.63 2.91 -14.13
CA LEU A 72 3.69 3.17 -13.05
C LEU A 72 4.28 2.68 -11.74
N ILE A 73 4.37 3.59 -10.77
CA ILE A 73 4.89 3.30 -9.44
C ILE A 73 3.83 3.68 -8.41
N SER A 74 3.56 2.79 -7.47
CA SER A 74 2.71 3.07 -6.31
C SER A 74 3.57 3.21 -5.05
N PHE A 75 3.22 4.21 -4.23
CA PHE A 75 3.88 4.52 -2.97
C PHE A 75 2.85 4.44 -1.84
N ASP A 76 3.13 3.66 -0.80
CA ASP A 76 2.25 3.53 0.36
C ASP A 76 2.00 4.89 1.02
N ALA A 77 0.74 5.33 1.01
CA ALA A 77 0.36 6.64 1.52
C ALA A 77 0.33 6.72 3.05
N ALA A 78 0.46 5.59 3.76
CA ALA A 78 0.66 5.58 5.21
C ALA A 78 2.02 6.17 5.61
N GLN A 79 2.97 6.27 4.68
CA GLN A 79 4.27 6.89 4.92
C GLN A 79 4.14 8.41 5.03
N PRO A 80 4.63 9.05 6.11
CA PRO A 80 4.50 10.49 6.35
C PRO A 80 5.52 11.31 5.55
N LYS A 81 5.64 11.04 4.24
CA LYS A 81 6.58 11.71 3.33
C LYS A 81 5.88 12.75 2.46
N ARG A 82 6.60 13.80 2.09
CA ARG A 82 6.14 14.79 1.09
C ARG A 82 6.33 14.25 -0.32
N ILE A 83 5.59 14.81 -1.29
CA ILE A 83 5.68 14.40 -2.70
C ILE A 83 7.13 14.45 -3.22
N GLU A 84 7.87 15.51 -2.94
CA GLU A 84 9.26 15.66 -3.41
C GLU A 84 10.22 14.65 -2.77
N GLU A 85 9.97 14.25 -1.51
CA GLU A 85 10.74 13.19 -0.85
C GLU A 85 10.47 11.83 -1.50
N MET A 86 9.21 11.53 -1.83
CA MET A 86 8.82 10.31 -2.56
C MET A 86 9.46 10.27 -3.94
N LYS A 87 9.45 11.38 -4.68
CA LYS A 87 10.12 11.49 -5.99
C LYS A 87 11.62 11.25 -5.88
N SER A 88 12.27 11.78 -4.84
CA SER A 88 13.69 11.57 -4.61
C SER A 88 14.02 10.10 -4.33
N GLU A 89 13.17 9.40 -3.58
CA GLU A 89 13.34 7.97 -3.30
C GLU A 89 13.14 7.11 -4.54
N ILE A 90 12.10 7.41 -5.34
CA ILE A 90 11.88 6.81 -6.65
C ILE A 90 13.11 6.98 -7.55
N THR A 91 13.65 8.20 -7.60
CA THR A 91 14.83 8.53 -8.40
C THR A 91 16.03 7.71 -7.94
N SER A 92 16.29 7.66 -6.63
CA SER A 92 17.41 6.92 -6.06
C SER A 92 17.32 5.42 -6.36
N GLU A 93 16.14 4.82 -6.20
CA GLU A 93 15.91 3.41 -6.50
C GLU A 93 16.15 3.09 -7.98
N LEU A 94 15.61 3.92 -8.87
CA LEU A 94 15.76 3.72 -10.31
C LEU A 94 17.20 3.96 -10.78
N GLN A 95 17.88 4.99 -10.28
CA GLN A 95 19.30 5.23 -10.61
C GLN A 95 20.21 4.11 -10.11
N SER A 96 19.89 3.52 -8.94
CA SER A 96 20.65 2.38 -8.43
C SER A 96 20.45 1.13 -9.28
N ALA A 97 19.23 0.88 -9.76
CA ALA A 97 18.92 -0.28 -10.58
C ALA A 97 19.32 -0.13 -12.06
N PHE A 98 19.26 1.10 -12.57
CA PHE A 98 19.44 1.43 -13.98
C PHE A 98 20.44 2.58 -14.15
N PRO A 99 21.72 2.40 -13.75
CA PRO A 99 22.70 3.48 -13.67
C PRO A 99 23.04 4.11 -15.04
N THR A 100 22.75 3.42 -16.14
CA THR A 100 22.99 3.91 -17.50
C THR A 100 21.76 4.53 -18.17
N LYS A 101 20.58 4.45 -17.54
CA LYS A 101 19.32 4.96 -18.11
C LYS A 101 19.06 6.38 -17.61
N THR A 102 18.42 7.18 -18.45
CA THR A 102 18.06 8.56 -18.11
C THR A 102 16.63 8.62 -17.59
N ILE A 103 16.44 9.21 -16.41
CA ILE A 103 15.11 9.49 -15.85
C ILE A 103 14.71 10.90 -16.29
N SER A 104 13.73 11.02 -17.18
CA SER A 104 13.34 12.30 -17.79
C SER A 104 12.39 13.10 -16.90
N THR A 105 11.35 12.45 -16.38
CA THR A 105 10.22 13.12 -15.72
C THR A 105 9.60 12.20 -14.68
N ILE A 106 9.20 12.78 -13.55
CA ILE A 106 8.40 12.12 -12.51
C ILE A 106 7.18 12.97 -12.19
N SER A 107 6.00 12.42 -12.48
CA SER A 107 4.71 13.11 -12.33
C SER A 107 3.76 12.30 -11.46
N THR A 108 2.92 12.98 -10.68
CA THR A 108 1.86 12.30 -9.93
C THR A 108 0.75 11.86 -10.87
N VAL A 109 0.23 10.66 -10.68
CA VAL A 109 -0.91 10.11 -11.42
C VAL A 109 -2.13 10.08 -10.50
N SER A 110 -3.28 10.56 -11.00
CA SER A 110 -4.52 10.47 -10.23
C SER A 110 -4.99 9.01 -10.15
N TYR A 111 -5.78 8.70 -9.11
CA TYR A 111 -6.36 7.37 -9.00
C TYR A 111 -7.21 6.99 -10.23
N SER A 112 -7.91 7.92 -10.87
CA SER A 112 -8.68 7.62 -12.08
C SER A 112 -7.82 7.21 -13.29
N ASN A 113 -6.57 7.67 -13.33
CA ASN A 113 -5.71 7.51 -14.50
C ASN A 113 -4.77 6.31 -14.36
N HIS A 114 -4.58 5.77 -13.14
CA HIS A 114 -3.69 4.62 -12.94
C HIS A 114 -4.24 3.34 -13.59
N SER A 115 -5.56 3.15 -13.62
CA SER A 115 -6.18 1.94 -14.17
C SER A 115 -6.00 1.80 -15.68
N ASN A 116 -5.76 2.93 -16.36
CA ASN A 116 -5.65 3.03 -17.81
C ASN A 116 -4.25 3.53 -18.20
N PHE A 117 -3.24 3.25 -17.38
CA PHE A 117 -1.92 3.86 -17.52
C PHE A 117 -1.25 3.55 -18.86
N CYS A 118 -1.44 2.33 -19.38
CA CYS A 118 -0.90 1.88 -20.67
C CYS A 118 -1.91 1.89 -21.83
N GLU A 119 -3.15 2.32 -21.60
CA GLU A 119 -4.22 2.31 -22.62
C GLU A 119 -4.13 3.47 -23.62
#